data_AF-A6BM64-F1
#
_entry.id   AF-A6BM64-F1
#
_cell.length_a   1.000
_cell.length_b   1.000
_cell.length_c   1.000
_cell.angle_alpha   90.00
_cell.angle_beta   90.00
_cell.angle_gamma   90.00
#
_symmetry.space_group_name_H-M   'P 1'
#
loop_
_entity.id
_entity.type
_entity.pdbx_description
1 polymer ?
#
loop_
_entity_poly.entity_id
_entity_poly.type
_entity_poly.pdbx_seq_one_letter_code
_entity_poly.pdbx_strand_id
1 'polypeptide(L)'
;MIFTTLEHISAHISFSLVSVVTLAYWGTLVYQIEALSRSGGRGMIVISVCITGLLITRWLSSGHLPLSNLYESFMFLSWSSSVI
;
A
#
# COMPACT_ATOMS: atom_id res chain seq x y z
N MET A 1 36.90 16.23 -3.85
CA MET A 1 36.99 14.77 -3.60
C MET A 1 36.40 14.38 -2.25
N ILE A 2 36.76 15.05 -1.14
CA ILE A 2 36.18 14.75 0.19
C ILE A 2 34.68 15.09 0.31
N PHE A 3 34.25 16.19 -0.33
CA PHE A 3 32.86 16.67 -0.27
C PHE A 3 31.89 15.70 -0.96
N THR A 4 32.24 15.25 -2.17
CA THR A 4 31.47 14.28 -2.95
C THR A 4 31.36 12.91 -2.27
N THR A 5 32.40 12.47 -1.55
CA THR A 5 32.33 11.22 -0.76
C THR A 5 31.40 11.35 0.43
N LEU A 6 31.37 12.52 1.08
CA LEU A 6 30.51 12.79 2.23
C LEU A 6 29.03 12.88 1.83
N GLU A 7 28.73 13.54 0.71
CA GLU A 7 27.37 13.58 0.14
C GLU A 7 26.84 12.19 -0.20
N HIS A 8 27.67 11.35 -0.84
CA HIS A 8 27.29 9.99 -1.18
C HIS A 8 27.00 9.15 0.07
N ILE A 9 27.84 9.23 1.11
CA ILE A 9 27.61 8.52 2.38
C ILE A 9 26.30 9.00 3.05
N SER A 10 26.04 10.31 3.06
CA SER A 10 24.81 10.87 3.62
C SER A 10 23.55 10.42 2.86
N ALA A 11 23.62 10.32 1.53
CA ALA A 11 22.52 9.84 0.70
C ALA A 11 22.22 8.35 0.96
N HIS A 12 23.24 7.50 1.09
CA HIS A 12 23.06 6.08 1.42
C HIS A 12 22.43 5.87 2.79
N ILE A 13 22.84 6.65 3.79
CA ILE A 13 22.25 6.61 5.14
C ILE A 13 20.77 7.05 5.08
N SER A 14 20.48 8.15 4.39
CA SER A 14 19.12 8.68 4.25
C SER A 14 18.20 7.67 3.54
N PHE A 15 18.67 7.07 2.46
CA PHE A 15 17.93 6.04 1.72
C PHE A 15 17.68 4.80 2.58
N SER A 16 18.70 4.32 3.31
CA SER A 16 18.57 3.18 4.21
C SER A 16 17.52 3.43 5.30
N LEU A 17 17.53 4.62 5.89
CA LEU A 17 16.59 5.00 6.95
C LEU A 17 15.15 5.08 6.43
N VAL A 18 14.94 5.71 5.27
CA VAL A 18 13.62 5.75 4.60
C VAL A 18 13.14 4.35 4.22
N SER A 19 14.04 3.48 3.74
CA SER A 19 13.72 2.09 3.40
C SER A 19 13.27 1.30 4.63
N VAL A 20 13.95 1.44 5.77
CA VAL A 20 13.59 0.75 7.02
C VAL A 20 12.25 1.24 7.55
N VAL A 21 12.01 2.56 7.56
CA VAL A 21 10.73 3.15 7.98
C VAL A 21 9.60 2.67 7.08
N THR A 22 9.82 2.60 5.77
CA THR A 22 8.82 2.10 4.82
C THR A 22 8.51 0.63 5.07
N LEU A 23 9.51 -0.23 5.28
CA LEU A 23 9.30 -1.65 5.62
C LEU A 23 8.56 -1.84 6.95
N ALA A 24 8.88 -1.04 7.97
CA ALA A 24 8.18 -1.07 9.26
C ALA A 24 6.72 -0.63 9.12
N TYR A 25 6.44 0.39 8.30
CA TYR A 25 5.08 0.83 7.99
C TYR A 25 4.27 -0.26 7.27
N TRP A 26 4.88 -0.95 6.30
CA TRP A 26 4.26 -2.09 5.65
C TRP A 26 3.98 -3.24 6.63
N GLY A 27 4.92 -3.56 7.52
CA GLY A 27 4.71 -4.59 8.54
C GLY A 27 3.59 -4.26 9.52
N THR A 28 3.47 -2.99 9.93
CA THR A 28 2.37 -2.54 10.81
C THR A 28 1.02 -2.54 10.10
N LEU A 29 0.97 -2.21 8.81
CA LEU A 29 -0.26 -2.36 8.01
C LEU A 29 -0.70 -3.83 7.94
N VAL A 30 0.20 -4.77 7.67
CA VAL A 30 -0.11 -6.21 7.66
C VAL A 30 -0.64 -6.66 9.02
N TYR A 31 0.03 -6.26 10.11
CA TYR A 31 -0.42 -6.58 11.46
C TYR A 31 -1.79 -5.98 11.80
N GLN A 32 -2.07 -4.76 11.36
CA GLN A 32 -3.36 -4.11 11.58
C GLN A 32 -4.48 -4.81 10.81
N ILE A 33 -4.21 -5.29 9.58
CA ILE A 33 -5.14 -6.12 8.79
C ILE A 33 -5.40 -7.45 9.51
N GLU A 34 -4.37 -8.11 10.03
CA GLU A 34 -4.48 -9.39 10.74
C GLU A 34 -5.20 -9.23 12.09
N ALA A 35 -4.91 -8.17 12.83
CA ALA A 35 -5.60 -7.83 14.09
C ALA A 35 -7.09 -7.52 13.87
N LEU A 36 -7.42 -6.84 12.77
CA LEU A 36 -8.81 -6.57 12.38
C LEU A 36 -9.53 -7.85 11.93
N SER A 37 -8.82 -8.73 11.21
CA SER A 37 -9.31 -10.07 10.84
C SER A 37 -9.64 -10.91 12.08
N ARG A 38 -8.77 -10.88 13.10
CA ARG A 38 -8.94 -11.59 14.38
C ARG A 38 -10.10 -11.06 15.22
N SER A 39 -10.51 -9.80 15.03
CA SER A 39 -11.62 -9.13 15.73
C SER A 39 -12.99 -9.43 15.12
N GLY A 40 -13.07 -9.90 13.87
CA GLY A 40 -14.33 -10.40 13.34
C GLY A 40 -14.34 -10.61 11.84
N GLY A 41 -14.52 -11.87 11.41
CA GLY A 41 -14.69 -12.26 10.01
C GLY A 41 -15.84 -11.56 9.27
N ARG A 42 -16.73 -10.84 9.97
CA ARG A 42 -17.77 -9.98 9.35
C ARG A 42 -17.22 -8.63 8.88
N GLY A 43 -16.22 -8.07 9.56
CA GLY A 43 -15.61 -6.78 9.20
C GLY A 43 -14.80 -6.86 7.90
N MET A 44 -14.12 -7.99 7.69
CA MET A 44 -13.31 -8.24 6.50
C MET A 44 -14.16 -8.27 5.22
N ILE A 45 -15.37 -8.86 5.29
CA ILE A 45 -16.33 -8.89 4.19
C ILE A 45 -16.84 -7.48 3.84
N VAL A 46 -17.17 -6.67 4.85
CA VAL A 46 -17.64 -5.29 4.63
C VAL A 46 -16.56 -4.45 3.95
N ILE A 47 -15.30 -4.62 4.34
CA ILE A 47 -14.16 -3.92 3.72
C ILE A 47 -13.98 -4.38 2.28
N SER A 48 -14.01 -5.70 2.03
CA SER A 48 -13.88 -6.27 0.68
C SER A 48 -15.00 -5.77 -0.25
N VAL A 49 -16.25 -5.72 0.22
CA VAL A 49 -17.40 -5.18 -0.54
C VAL A 49 -17.25 -3.67 -0.79
N CYS A 50 -16.80 -2.91 0.22
CA CYS A 50 -16.61 -1.47 0.09
C CYS A 50 -15.49 -1.11 -0.91
N ILE A 51 -14.36 -1.81 -0.86
CA ILE A 51 -13.25 -1.66 -1.82
C ILE A 51 -13.71 -2.04 -3.23
N THR A 52 -14.46 -3.13 -3.36
CA THR A 52 -15.03 -3.56 -4.66
C THR A 52 -15.96 -2.48 -5.24
N GLY A 53 -16.85 -1.90 -4.42
CA GLY A 53 -17.73 -0.81 -4.84
C GLY A 53 -16.98 0.45 -5.26
N LEU A 54 -15.91 0.81 -4.55
CA LEU A 54 -15.02 1.92 -4.89
C LEU A 54 -14.29 1.71 -6.22
N LEU A 55 -13.79 0.50 -6.48
CA LEU A 55 -13.13 0.16 -7.74
C LEU A 55 -14.11 0.24 -8.92
N ILE A 56 -15.32 -0.30 -8.76
CA ILE A 56 -16.34 -0.30 -9.81
C ILE A 56 -16.79 1.13 -10.13
N THR A 57 -17.06 1.96 -9.13
CA THR A 57 -17.44 3.37 -9.35
C THR A 57 -16.31 4.18 -9.99
N ARG A 58 -15.06 3.91 -9.64
CA ARG A 58 -13.90 4.53 -10.29
C ARG A 58 -13.72 4.07 -11.73
N TRP A 59 -13.83 2.77 -11.99
CA TRP A 59 -13.78 2.23 -13.34
C TRP A 59 -14.86 2.84 -14.25
N LEU A 60 -16.10 2.93 -13.77
CA LEU A 60 -17.20 3.58 -14.50
C LEU A 60 -16.95 5.08 -14.73
N SER A 61 -16.37 5.78 -13.76
CA SER A 61 -16.16 7.23 -13.85
C SER A 61 -14.95 7.62 -14.71
N SER A 62 -13.89 6.82 -14.70
CA SER A 62 -12.63 7.13 -15.40
C SER A 62 -12.57 6.54 -16.81
N GLY A 63 -13.40 5.53 -17.11
CA GLY A 63 -13.46 4.89 -18.43
C GLY A 63 -12.20 4.10 -18.82
N HIS A 64 -11.19 4.03 -17.94
CA HIS A 64 -9.95 3.27 -18.11
C HIS A 64 -9.82 2.20 -17.03
N LEU A 65 -8.99 1.18 -17.31
CA LEU A 65 -8.67 0.14 -16.33
C LEU A 65 -8.06 0.77 -15.06
N PRO A 66 -8.37 0.24 -13.86
CA PRO A 66 -7.86 0.75 -12.59
C PRO A 66 -6.37 0.42 -12.34
N LEU A 67 -5.56 0.40 -13.41
CA LEU A 67 -4.11 0.17 -13.40
C LEU A 67 -3.33 1.34 -14.02
N SER A 68 -4.01 2.37 -14.51
CA SER A 68 -3.37 3.43 -15.29
C SER A 68 -2.46 4.34 -14.45
N ASN A 69 -2.66 4.41 -13.13
CA ASN A 69 -1.83 5.18 -12.21
C ASN A 69 -1.33 4.32 -11.03
N LEU A 70 -0.18 4.68 -10.46
CA LEU A 70 0.41 3.98 -9.31
C LEU A 70 -0.56 3.86 -8.13
N TYR A 71 -1.29 4.92 -7.81
CA TYR A 71 -2.32 4.92 -6.76
C TYR A 71 -3.42 3.88 -7.04
N GLU A 72 -3.83 3.75 -8.29
CA GLU A 72 -4.87 2.83 -8.73
C GLU A 72 -4.39 1.38 -8.69
N SER A 73 -3.14 1.15 -9.08
CA SER A 73 -2.47 -0.15 -8.96
C SER A 73 -2.37 -0.63 -7.51
N PHE A 74 -2.08 0.27 -6.55
CA PHE A 74 -2.11 -0.07 -5.12
C PHE A 74 -3.52 -0.42 -4.63
N MET A 75 -4.54 0.29 -5.10
CA MET A 75 -5.94 -0.03 -4.78
C MET A 75 -6.38 -1.38 -5.34
N PHE A 76 -5.97 -1.72 -6.56
CA PHE A 76 -6.23 -3.03 -7.17
C PHE A 76 -5.52 -4.16 -6.41
N LEU A 77 -4.28 -3.95 -5.97
CA LEU A 77 -3.53 -4.91 -5.15
C LEU A 77 -4.18 -5.13 -3.77
N SER A 78 -4.67 -4.06 -3.15
CA SER A 78 -5.41 -4.16 -1.87
C SER A 78 -6.73 -4.90 -2.03
N TRP A 79 -7.42 -4.72 -3.17
CA TRP A 79 -8.63 -5.48 -3.50
C TRP A 79 -8.34 -6.96 -3.67
N SER A 80 -7.34 -7.35 -4.48
CA SER A 80 -7.01 -8.76 -4.71
C SER A 80 -6.57 -9.48 -3.43
N SER A 81 -5.82 -8.80 -2.55
CA SER A 81 -5.46 -9.33 -1.23
C SER A 81 -6.63 -9.43 -0.26
N SER A 82 -7.73 -8.70 -0.49
CA SER A 82 -8.95 -8.76 0.34
C SER A 82 -9.96 -9.80 -0.13
N VAL A 83 -9.74 -10.40 -1.31
CA VAL A 83 -10.60 -11.44 -1.91
C VAL A 83 -10.07 -12.86 -1.65
N ILE A 84 -8.77 -12.99 -1.36
CA ILE A 84 -8.09 -14.24 -0.97
C ILE A 84 -8.22 -14.46 0.53
#